data_AF-A0A1F9CMX9-F1
#
_entry.id   AF-A0A1F9CMX9-F1
#
_cell.length_a   1.000
_cell.length_b   1.000
_cell.length_c   1.000
_cell.angle_alpha   90.00
_cell.angle_beta   90.00
_cell.angle_gamma   90.00
#
_symmetry.space_group_name_H-M   'P 1'
#
loop_
_entity.id
_entity.type
_entity.pdbx_description
1 polymer ?
#
loop_
_entity_poly.entity_id
_entity_poly.type
_entity_poly.pdbx_seq_one_letter_code
_entity_poly.pdbx_strand_id
1 'polypeptide(L)'
;MKNNPLPRLDTNPALRKALLPFCRLKAGAVWEDSLTGHKVACLDAAFADQVAYLMGREKATMAIHDPPYNLVAFDELPLRRFIDWCEKWVRNTERVLSADSSLYVWLGADQKNGFQPLPDFMIMMRHLPFRPRSFITMRNQRGYGTQKNWMAVRQELLYYVKGDPVFNTDAEYTAIPKILRGYYKEVNGEATENLQRSKSENIRAGNVWVDLQQVFYRMEENVSGCYAQKPIKSIDRIIQASSAPRDVVVDFFAHSGTTLLSAEMNRRRCFTMDIDPLFCEIAIRRLEHFRSTGCLGWQNGHAFEKEYTSPK
;
A
#
# COMPACT_ATOMS: atom_id res chain seq x y z
N MET A 1 6.78 -2.74 26.87
CA MET A 1 6.45 -1.73 25.84
C MET A 1 6.58 -0.35 26.44
N LYS A 2 7.34 0.54 25.80
CA LYS A 2 7.28 1.96 26.12
C LYS A 2 5.94 2.49 25.62
N ASN A 3 5.21 3.21 26.47
CA ASN A 3 3.94 3.83 26.12
C ASN A 3 4.21 5.31 25.80
N ASN A 4 4.68 5.57 24.58
CA ASN A 4 5.08 6.91 24.13
C ASN A 4 4.80 7.10 22.62
N PRO A 5 3.53 7.00 22.17
CA PRO A 5 3.23 7.14 20.75
C PRO A 5 3.41 8.58 20.28
N LEU A 6 3.84 8.77 19.03
CA LEU A 6 3.81 10.09 18.40
C LEU A 6 2.39 10.44 17.95
N PRO A 7 1.93 11.69 18.13
CA PRO A 7 0.75 12.18 17.44
C PRO A 7 1.02 12.24 15.92
N ARG A 8 -0.06 12.35 15.14
CA ARG A 8 0.00 12.53 13.69
C ARG A 8 0.99 13.62 13.30
N LEU A 9 2.00 13.24 12.52
CA LEU A 9 3.09 14.14 12.14
C LEU A 9 2.60 15.23 11.19
N ASP A 10 1.71 14.90 10.26
CA ASP A 10 1.16 15.85 9.28
C ASP A 10 0.43 17.03 9.94
N THR A 11 -0.15 16.84 11.12
CA THR A 11 -0.87 17.89 11.85
C THR A 11 -0.04 18.57 12.94
N ASN A 12 1.25 18.26 13.07
CA ASN A 12 2.08 18.77 14.18
C ASN A 12 3.42 19.38 13.71
N PRO A 13 3.42 20.64 13.22
CA PRO A 13 4.61 21.29 12.67
C PRO A 13 5.78 21.43 13.65
N ALA A 14 5.48 21.64 14.95
CA ALA A 14 6.50 21.75 15.98
C ALA A 14 7.26 20.43 16.17
N LEU A 15 6.52 19.32 16.28
CA LEU A 15 7.10 17.99 16.35
C LEU A 15 7.89 17.65 15.09
N ARG A 16 7.35 17.96 13.91
CA ARG A 16 8.07 17.77 12.63
C ARG A 16 9.42 18.49 12.65
N LYS A 17 9.44 19.76 13.04
CA LYS A 17 10.68 20.56 13.14
C LYS A 17 11.69 19.94 14.12
N ALA A 18 11.23 19.32 15.20
CA ALA A 18 12.10 18.64 16.17
C ALA A 18 12.68 17.33 15.63
N LEU A 19 11.97 16.61 14.75
CA LEU A 19 12.38 15.31 14.24
C LEU A 19 13.21 15.37 12.94
N LEU A 20 13.01 16.42 12.11
CA LEU A 20 13.72 16.60 10.84
C LEU A 20 15.26 16.48 10.93
N PRO A 21 15.93 17.00 11.98
CA PRO A 21 17.38 16.86 12.11
C PRO A 21 17.89 15.41 12.19
N PHE A 22 17.01 14.44 12.51
CA PHE A 22 17.36 13.02 12.61
C PHE A 22 17.09 12.23 11.31
N CYS A 23 16.61 12.89 10.26
CA CYS A 23 16.38 12.27 8.96
C CYS A 23 17.68 12.17 8.16
N ARG A 24 17.98 10.97 7.64
CA ARG A 24 19.13 10.74 6.75
C ARG A 24 18.96 11.40 5.39
N LEU A 25 17.72 11.47 4.92
CA LEU A 25 17.39 12.02 3.60
C LEU A 25 16.87 13.45 3.69
N LYS A 26 17.24 14.22 2.66
CA LYS A 26 16.68 15.53 2.33
C LYS A 26 16.07 15.44 0.94
N ALA A 27 15.26 16.43 0.55
CA ALA A 27 14.70 16.52 -0.79
C ALA A 27 15.79 16.32 -1.87
N GLY A 28 15.53 15.44 -2.83
CA GLY A 28 16.46 15.07 -3.90
C GLY A 28 17.39 13.90 -3.57
N ALA A 29 17.43 13.42 -2.33
CA ALA A 29 18.35 12.35 -1.92
C ALA A 29 17.72 10.96 -2.01
N VAL A 30 18.58 9.94 -2.21
CA VAL A 30 18.23 8.52 -2.24
C VAL A 30 19.09 7.78 -1.22
N TRP A 31 18.45 6.94 -0.41
CA TRP A 31 19.10 5.93 0.41
C TRP A 31 19.00 4.58 -0.31
N GLU A 32 20.11 3.86 -0.39
CA GLU A 32 20.17 2.52 -0.96
C GLU A 32 20.63 1.53 0.11
N ASP A 33 19.86 0.46 0.28
CA ASP A 33 20.18 -0.62 1.18
C ASP A 33 21.25 -1.53 0.56
N SER A 34 22.44 -1.56 1.17
CA SER A 34 23.55 -2.40 0.68
C SER A 34 23.30 -3.90 0.81
N LEU A 35 22.30 -4.32 1.61
CA LEU A 35 22.03 -5.74 1.87
C LEU A 35 21.10 -6.37 0.82
N THR A 36 19.93 -5.78 0.59
CA THR A 36 18.94 -6.35 -0.34
C THR A 36 18.68 -5.47 -1.56
N GLY A 37 19.29 -4.29 -1.64
CA GLY A 37 19.14 -3.38 -2.77
C GLY A 37 17.82 -2.62 -2.78
N HIS A 38 17.13 -2.50 -1.64
CA HIS A 38 16.02 -1.56 -1.51
C HIS A 38 16.48 -0.12 -1.73
N LYS A 39 15.56 0.72 -2.19
CA LYS A 39 15.79 2.16 -2.30
C LYS A 39 14.66 2.93 -1.65
N VAL A 40 14.99 3.93 -0.87
CA VAL A 40 14.06 4.92 -0.32
C VAL A 40 14.54 6.29 -0.75
N ALA A 41 13.69 7.09 -1.37
CA ALA A 41 14.08 8.41 -1.87
C ALA A 41 13.15 9.51 -1.41
N CYS A 42 13.70 10.69 -1.14
CA CYS A 42 12.92 11.88 -0.82
C CYS A 42 12.69 12.68 -2.11
N LEU A 43 11.65 12.30 -2.85
CA LEU A 43 11.38 12.73 -4.24
C LEU A 43 9.88 12.92 -4.46
N ASP A 44 9.52 13.61 -5.53
CA ASP A 44 8.13 13.83 -5.93
C ASP A 44 7.80 13.05 -7.22
N ALA A 45 6.83 12.15 -7.08
CA ALA A 45 6.34 11.24 -8.10
C ALA A 45 5.82 11.94 -9.37
N ALA A 46 5.45 13.21 -9.28
CA ALA A 46 5.00 14.01 -10.44
C ALA A 46 6.16 14.43 -11.36
N PHE A 47 7.41 14.36 -10.91
CA PHE A 47 8.60 14.71 -11.70
C PHE A 47 9.26 13.49 -12.33
N ALA A 48 9.24 13.43 -13.66
CA ALA A 48 9.70 12.27 -14.43
C ALA A 48 11.20 11.97 -14.26
N ASP A 49 12.02 13.01 -14.15
CA ASP A 49 13.46 12.93 -13.92
C ASP A 49 13.78 12.35 -12.53
N GLN A 50 12.99 12.69 -11.51
CA GLN A 50 13.15 12.12 -10.17
C GLN A 50 12.75 10.64 -10.13
N VAL A 51 11.65 10.27 -10.79
CA VAL A 51 11.26 8.86 -10.93
C VAL A 51 12.33 8.07 -11.70
N ALA A 52 12.88 8.64 -12.77
CA ALA A 52 13.99 8.02 -13.52
C ALA A 52 15.27 7.89 -12.66
N TYR A 53 15.56 8.90 -11.82
CA TYR A 53 16.71 8.88 -10.92
C TYR A 53 16.61 7.76 -9.87
N LEU A 54 15.44 7.55 -9.25
CA LEU A 54 15.20 6.44 -8.33
C LEU A 54 15.43 5.08 -9.03
N MET A 55 14.90 4.92 -10.24
CA MET A 55 14.89 3.64 -10.96
C MET A 55 16.23 3.31 -11.61
N GLY A 56 17.00 4.32 -12.04
CA GLY A 56 18.21 4.12 -12.82
C GLY A 56 17.91 3.34 -14.10
N ARG A 57 18.50 2.14 -14.23
CA ARG A 57 18.28 1.24 -15.39
C ARG A 57 17.27 0.12 -15.13
N GLU A 58 16.78 0.00 -13.90
CA GLU A 58 15.89 -1.09 -13.51
C GLU A 58 14.46 -0.82 -13.99
N LYS A 59 13.70 -1.91 -14.15
CA LYS A 59 12.26 -1.87 -14.43
C LYS A 59 11.52 -2.66 -13.37
N ALA A 60 10.37 -2.16 -12.97
CA ALA A 60 9.53 -2.82 -11.97
C ALA A 60 8.43 -3.66 -12.64
N THR A 61 8.12 -4.83 -12.06
CA THR A 61 7.01 -5.68 -12.52
C THR A 61 5.69 -5.33 -11.85
N MET A 62 5.74 -4.51 -10.81
CA MET A 62 4.58 -4.12 -10.01
C MET A 62 4.73 -2.71 -9.44
N ALA A 63 3.63 -1.97 -9.45
CA ALA A 63 3.45 -0.74 -8.70
C ALA A 63 2.29 -0.88 -7.72
N ILE A 64 2.48 -0.43 -6.48
CA ILE A 64 1.43 -0.29 -5.46
C ILE A 64 1.47 1.14 -4.97
N HIS A 65 0.39 1.89 -5.19
CA HIS A 65 0.33 3.32 -4.88
C HIS A 65 -0.85 3.62 -3.97
N ASP A 66 -0.59 4.41 -2.93
CA ASP A 66 -1.58 4.94 -2.00
C ASP A 66 -1.46 6.47 -1.95
N PRO A 67 -1.81 7.17 -3.05
CA PRO A 67 -1.67 8.62 -3.13
C PRO A 67 -2.58 9.31 -2.11
N PRO A 68 -2.22 10.52 -1.64
CA PRO A 68 -3.12 11.29 -0.80
C PRO A 68 -4.43 11.64 -1.54
N TYR A 69 -5.56 11.53 -0.85
CA TYR A 69 -6.89 11.79 -1.44
C TYR A 69 -7.25 13.27 -1.34
N ASN A 70 -7.24 13.97 -2.47
CA ASN A 70 -7.60 15.39 -2.59
C ASN A 70 -6.78 16.37 -1.71
N LEU A 71 -5.65 15.92 -1.18
CA LEU A 71 -4.70 16.70 -0.37
C LEU A 71 -3.32 16.56 -1.00
N VAL A 72 -2.96 17.45 -1.92
CA VAL A 72 -1.56 17.48 -2.41
C VAL A 72 -0.81 18.47 -1.52
N ALA A 73 0.23 18.00 -0.85
CA ALA A 73 1.04 18.85 0.03
C ALA A 73 0.21 19.65 1.06
N PHE A 74 -0.85 19.03 1.61
CA PHE A 74 -1.72 19.57 2.65
C PHE A 74 -2.74 20.65 2.22
N ASP A 75 -2.85 20.95 0.92
CA ASP A 75 -3.88 21.85 0.36
C ASP A 75 -4.97 21.07 -0.39
N GLU A 76 -6.23 21.50 -0.24
CA GLU A 76 -7.36 20.95 -1.00
C GLU A 76 -7.30 21.49 -2.44
N LEU A 77 -6.95 20.62 -3.39
CA LEU A 77 -6.88 20.98 -4.79
C LEU A 77 -8.28 20.94 -5.44
N PRO A 78 -8.56 21.81 -6.41
CA PRO A 78 -9.68 21.59 -7.32
C PRO A 78 -9.53 20.22 -8.00
N LEU A 79 -10.62 19.46 -8.06
CA LEU A 79 -10.66 18.08 -8.59
C LEU A 79 -9.85 17.91 -9.88
N ARG A 80 -10.04 18.82 -10.86
CA ARG A 80 -9.31 18.75 -12.13
C ARG A 80 -7.78 18.81 -11.95
N ARG A 81 -7.29 19.69 -11.09
CA ARG A 81 -5.84 19.78 -10.80
C ARG A 81 -5.33 18.53 -10.09
N PHE A 82 -6.15 17.94 -9.21
CA PHE A 82 -5.83 16.67 -8.57
C PHE A 82 -5.71 15.54 -9.59
N ILE A 83 -6.66 15.43 -10.53
CA ILE A 83 -6.61 14.43 -11.60
C ILE A 83 -5.45 14.66 -12.58
N ASP A 84 -5.16 15.92 -12.94
CA ASP A 84 -3.98 16.26 -13.75
C ASP A 84 -2.67 15.84 -13.05
N TRP A 85 -2.61 16.00 -11.72
CA TRP A 85 -1.49 15.53 -10.90
C TRP A 85 -1.43 13.99 -10.85
N CYS A 86 -2.57 13.32 -10.72
CA CYS A 86 -2.67 11.86 -10.82
C CYS A 86 -2.13 11.33 -12.14
N GLU A 87 -2.52 11.95 -13.25
CA GLU A 87 -2.06 11.53 -14.57
C GLU A 87 -0.54 11.61 -14.71
N LYS A 88 0.10 12.63 -14.13
CA LYS A 88 1.57 12.79 -14.15
C LYS A 88 2.27 11.61 -13.50
N TRP A 89 1.94 11.27 -12.26
CA TRP A 89 2.62 10.18 -11.59
C TRP A 89 2.24 8.82 -12.18
N VAL A 90 1.00 8.60 -12.66
CA VAL A 90 0.65 7.35 -13.37
C VAL A 90 1.50 7.18 -14.64
N ARG A 91 1.69 8.25 -15.42
CA ARG A 91 2.56 8.23 -16.61
C ARG A 91 4.03 8.01 -16.25
N ASN A 92 4.49 8.56 -15.14
CA ASN A 92 5.85 8.29 -14.67
C ASN A 92 6.02 6.84 -14.20
N THR A 93 5.02 6.27 -13.53
CA THR A 93 4.96 4.84 -13.19
C THR A 93 5.00 3.97 -14.44
N GLU A 94 4.17 4.27 -15.44
CA GLU A 94 4.13 3.54 -16.72
C GLU A 94 5.50 3.46 -17.40
N ARG A 95 6.25 4.57 -17.39
CA ARG A 95 7.59 4.65 -17.98
C ARG A 95 8.62 3.76 -17.32
N VAL A 96 8.43 3.36 -16.07
CA VAL A 96 9.40 2.54 -15.31
C VAL A 96 8.93 1.13 -15.03
N LEU A 97 7.69 0.80 -15.40
CA LEU A 97 7.20 -0.57 -15.39
C LEU A 97 7.70 -1.36 -16.62
N SER A 98 7.82 -2.67 -16.46
CA SER A 98 8.04 -3.64 -17.54
C SER A 98 6.82 -3.74 -18.47
N ALA A 99 7.01 -4.38 -19.63
CA ALA A 99 5.95 -4.61 -20.61
C ALA A 99 4.79 -5.42 -20.00
N ASP A 100 5.11 -6.44 -19.21
CA ASP A 100 4.17 -7.20 -18.41
C ASP A 100 4.26 -6.73 -16.96
N SER A 101 3.27 -5.99 -16.48
CA SER A 101 3.29 -5.40 -15.15
C SER A 101 1.92 -5.14 -14.55
N SER A 102 1.88 -5.12 -13.22
CA SER A 102 0.68 -4.86 -12.42
C SER A 102 0.71 -3.46 -11.79
N LEU A 103 -0.42 -2.77 -11.80
CA LEU A 103 -0.61 -1.47 -11.14
C LEU A 103 -1.80 -1.54 -10.18
N TYR A 104 -1.52 -1.34 -8.90
CA TYR A 104 -2.49 -1.26 -7.82
C TYR A 104 -2.55 0.17 -7.30
N VAL A 105 -3.76 0.75 -7.24
CA VAL A 105 -3.96 2.11 -6.74
C VAL A 105 -5.08 2.13 -5.71
N TRP A 106 -4.74 2.48 -4.48
CA TRP A 106 -5.72 2.73 -3.42
C TRP A 106 -6.37 4.09 -3.65
N LEU A 107 -7.70 4.14 -3.59
CA LEU A 107 -8.48 5.37 -3.70
C LEU A 107 -9.68 5.40 -2.75
N GLY A 108 -10.15 6.60 -2.47
CA GLY A 108 -11.37 6.86 -1.69
C GLY A 108 -12.53 7.29 -2.58
N ALA A 109 -13.75 6.95 -2.17
CA ALA A 109 -14.98 7.47 -2.76
C ALA A 109 -15.67 8.37 -1.73
N ASP A 110 -15.39 9.67 -1.74
CA ASP A 110 -15.92 10.59 -0.74
C ASP A 110 -17.41 10.89 -0.96
N GLN A 111 -18.26 10.28 -0.14
CA GLN A 111 -19.71 10.41 -0.22
C GLN A 111 -20.20 11.85 0.00
N LYS A 112 -19.42 12.70 0.66
CA LYS A 112 -19.78 14.11 0.89
C LYS A 112 -19.50 14.99 -0.33
N ASN A 113 -18.59 14.54 -1.20
CA ASN A 113 -18.08 15.28 -2.35
C ASN A 113 -18.32 14.53 -3.65
N GLY A 114 -19.53 13.98 -3.83
CA GLY A 114 -19.94 13.33 -5.08
C GLY A 114 -19.12 12.10 -5.47
N PHE A 115 -18.58 11.38 -4.49
CA PHE A 115 -17.71 10.21 -4.63
C PHE A 115 -16.31 10.50 -5.21
N GLN A 116 -15.89 11.76 -5.27
CA GLN A 116 -14.56 12.13 -5.74
C GLN A 116 -13.44 11.55 -4.83
N PRO A 117 -12.23 11.33 -5.38
CA PRO A 117 -11.84 11.44 -6.79
C PRO A 117 -11.99 10.14 -7.59
N LEU A 118 -12.59 9.08 -7.01
CA LEU A 118 -12.58 7.74 -7.59
C LEU A 118 -13.13 7.66 -9.04
N PRO A 119 -14.33 8.18 -9.36
CA PRO A 119 -14.87 8.13 -10.73
C PRO A 119 -13.98 8.86 -11.74
N ASP A 120 -13.47 10.04 -11.38
CA ASP A 120 -12.65 10.88 -12.24
C ASP A 120 -11.30 10.22 -12.55
N PHE A 121 -10.68 9.60 -11.53
CA PHE A 121 -9.46 8.81 -11.71
C PHE A 121 -9.71 7.61 -12.64
N MET A 122 -10.84 6.90 -12.47
CA MET A 122 -11.19 5.79 -13.34
C MET A 122 -11.42 6.23 -14.79
N ILE A 123 -11.99 7.41 -15.03
CA ILE A 123 -12.16 8.00 -16.36
C ILE A 123 -10.79 8.35 -16.97
N MET A 124 -9.93 9.03 -16.22
CA MET A 124 -8.55 9.34 -16.65
C MET A 124 -7.80 8.05 -17.06
N MET A 125 -7.89 6.98 -16.27
CA MET A 125 -7.24 5.70 -16.58
C MET A 125 -7.71 5.07 -17.91
N ARG A 126 -8.91 5.37 -18.42
CA ARG A 126 -9.40 4.86 -19.71
C ARG A 126 -8.57 5.37 -20.90
N HIS A 127 -7.82 6.44 -20.71
CA HIS A 127 -6.98 7.07 -21.73
C HIS A 127 -5.48 6.70 -21.60
N LEU A 128 -5.15 5.77 -20.69
CA LEU A 128 -3.78 5.32 -20.41
C LEU A 128 -3.61 3.85 -20.86
N PRO A 129 -2.37 3.37 -21.09
CA PRO A 129 -2.11 2.04 -21.66
C PRO A 129 -2.29 0.88 -20.68
N PHE A 130 -3.16 1.04 -19.68
CA PHE A 130 -3.43 0.09 -18.62
C PHE A 130 -4.84 -0.48 -18.77
N ARG A 131 -4.99 -1.80 -18.82
CA ARG A 131 -6.30 -2.47 -18.84
C ARG A 131 -6.78 -2.75 -17.41
N PRO A 132 -8.05 -2.47 -17.06
CA PRO A 132 -8.58 -2.86 -15.77
C PRO A 132 -8.61 -4.38 -15.66
N ARG A 133 -8.23 -4.91 -14.49
CA ARG A 133 -8.24 -6.34 -14.19
C ARG A 133 -9.17 -6.67 -13.02
N SER A 134 -9.26 -5.80 -12.01
CA SER A 134 -10.24 -5.93 -10.94
C SER A 134 -10.53 -4.59 -10.26
N PHE A 135 -11.71 -4.47 -9.67
CA PHE A 135 -12.07 -3.44 -8.72
C PHE A 135 -12.28 -4.12 -7.37
N ILE A 136 -11.36 -3.88 -6.45
CA ILE A 136 -11.27 -4.53 -5.15
C ILE A 136 -11.75 -3.57 -4.06
N THR A 137 -12.51 -4.08 -3.09
CA THR A 137 -12.87 -3.35 -1.87
C THR A 137 -12.29 -4.06 -0.65
N MET A 138 -11.46 -3.38 0.14
CA MET A 138 -11.13 -3.82 1.49
C MET A 138 -12.19 -3.31 2.48
N ARG A 139 -12.84 -4.24 3.18
CA ARG A 139 -13.80 -3.90 4.23
C ARG A 139 -13.08 -3.65 5.55
N ASN A 140 -13.04 -2.40 5.96
CA ASN A 140 -12.64 -1.99 7.30
C ASN A 140 -13.56 -2.63 8.36
N GLN A 141 -12.98 -3.11 9.46
CA GLN A 141 -13.75 -3.72 10.54
C GLN A 141 -14.47 -2.68 11.41
N ARG A 142 -13.94 -1.45 11.46
CA ARG A 142 -14.57 -0.32 12.16
C ARG A 142 -14.79 0.84 11.22
N GLY A 143 -15.94 1.48 11.35
CA GLY A 143 -16.26 2.78 10.78
C GLY A 143 -16.93 3.66 11.83
N TYR A 144 -17.15 4.93 11.47
CA TYR A 144 -17.91 5.84 12.33
C TYR A 144 -19.39 5.59 12.14
N GLY A 145 -20.10 5.34 13.24
CA GLY A 145 -21.56 5.22 13.23
C GLY A 145 -22.22 6.51 12.72
N THR A 146 -23.25 6.36 11.91
CA THR A 146 -23.99 7.46 11.29
C THR A 146 -25.48 7.28 11.54
N GLN A 147 -26.20 8.35 11.88
CA GLN A 147 -27.65 8.28 12.13
C GLN A 147 -28.48 8.36 10.84
N LYS A 148 -27.97 9.03 9.81
CA LYS A 148 -28.70 9.34 8.56
C LYS A 148 -28.14 8.65 7.32
N ASN A 149 -27.17 7.74 7.49
CA ASN A 149 -26.51 7.04 6.38
C ASN A 149 -25.95 5.69 6.85
N TRP A 150 -25.42 4.89 5.94
CA TRP A 150 -24.67 3.67 6.22
C TRP A 150 -23.26 4.00 6.72
N MET A 151 -22.77 3.17 7.65
CA MET A 151 -21.41 3.28 8.15
C MET A 151 -20.39 3.07 7.01
N ALA A 152 -19.51 4.04 6.80
CA ALA A 152 -18.44 3.94 5.81
C ALA A 152 -17.33 3.00 6.29
N VAL A 153 -17.25 1.82 5.68
CA VAL A 153 -16.26 0.77 6.01
C VAL A 153 -15.50 0.27 4.79
N ARG A 154 -15.42 1.07 3.74
CA ARG A 154 -14.82 0.66 2.47
C ARG A 154 -13.53 1.42 2.21
N GLN A 155 -12.53 0.70 1.72
CA GLN A 155 -11.36 1.26 1.05
C GLN A 155 -11.24 0.60 -0.31
N GLU A 156 -11.18 1.42 -1.36
CA GLU A 156 -11.15 0.93 -2.72
C GLU A 156 -9.72 0.76 -3.22
N LEU A 157 -9.53 -0.28 -4.02
CA LEU A 157 -8.29 -0.64 -4.64
C LEU A 157 -8.57 -0.99 -6.11
N LEU A 158 -8.07 -0.15 -7.00
CA LEU A 158 -8.15 -0.40 -8.43
C LEU A 158 -6.93 -1.24 -8.85
N TYR A 159 -7.19 -2.34 -9.56
CA TYR A 159 -6.14 -3.19 -10.13
C TYR A 159 -6.18 -3.11 -11.65
N TYR A 160 -5.09 -2.60 -12.23
CA TYR A 160 -4.83 -2.53 -13.65
C TYR A 160 -3.59 -3.33 -14.02
N VAL A 161 -3.45 -3.67 -15.30
CA VAL A 161 -2.25 -4.32 -15.82
C VAL A 161 -1.83 -3.75 -17.17
N LYS A 162 -0.56 -3.90 -17.49
CA LYS A 162 0.03 -3.73 -18.83
C LYS A 162 0.53 -5.10 -19.28
N GLY A 163 0.25 -5.47 -20.53
CA GLY A 163 0.58 -6.80 -21.05
C GLY A 163 -0.15 -7.94 -20.32
N ASP A 164 0.59 -9.01 -20.04
CA ASP A 164 0.13 -10.21 -19.35
C ASP A 164 1.02 -10.57 -18.14
N PRO A 165 0.92 -9.81 -17.03
CA PRO A 165 1.75 -10.07 -15.86
C PRO A 165 1.31 -11.31 -15.09
N VAL A 166 2.28 -11.86 -14.37
CA VAL A 166 2.09 -12.99 -13.45
C VAL A 166 0.92 -12.75 -12.50
N PHE A 167 0.18 -13.83 -12.22
CA PHE A 167 -0.85 -13.84 -11.20
C PHE A 167 -0.89 -15.19 -10.49
N ASN A 168 -0.29 -15.26 -9.31
CA ASN A 168 -0.27 -16.42 -8.43
C ASN A 168 -1.59 -16.55 -7.69
N THR A 169 -2.44 -17.47 -8.14
CA THR A 169 -3.76 -17.71 -7.52
C THR A 169 -3.68 -18.30 -6.12
N ASP A 170 -2.53 -18.87 -5.73
CA ASP A 170 -2.38 -19.45 -4.40
C ASP A 170 -2.23 -18.36 -3.33
N ALA A 171 -1.74 -17.17 -3.71
CA ALA A 171 -1.66 -15.99 -2.85
C ALA A 171 -3.04 -15.41 -2.48
N GLU A 172 -4.10 -15.82 -3.18
CA GLU A 172 -5.47 -15.38 -2.89
C GLU A 172 -6.11 -16.16 -1.76
N TYR A 173 -5.58 -17.32 -1.35
CA TYR A 173 -6.24 -18.11 -0.31
C TYR A 173 -6.28 -17.38 1.03
N THR A 174 -7.47 -17.32 1.62
CA THR A 174 -7.69 -16.75 2.95
C THR A 174 -7.47 -17.81 4.03
N ALA A 175 -7.58 -17.41 5.30
CA ALA A 175 -7.69 -18.33 6.42
C ALA A 175 -9.15 -18.74 6.72
N ILE A 176 -10.11 -18.31 5.90
CA ILE A 176 -11.53 -18.64 6.10
C ILE A 176 -11.77 -20.04 5.53
N PRO A 177 -12.17 -21.02 6.37
CA PRO A 177 -12.43 -22.37 5.91
C PRO A 177 -13.64 -22.39 4.99
N LYS A 178 -13.61 -23.29 4.00
CA LYS A 178 -14.80 -23.60 3.21
C LYS A 178 -15.81 -24.31 4.07
N ILE A 179 -16.91 -23.65 4.36
CA ILE A 179 -18.09 -24.30 4.91
C ILE A 179 -18.83 -24.95 3.74
N LEU A 180 -18.30 -26.07 3.23
CA LEU A 180 -18.91 -26.86 2.14
C LEU A 180 -19.58 -28.15 2.65
N ARG A 181 -20.19 -28.13 3.84
CA ARG A 181 -21.11 -29.22 4.18
C ARG A 181 -22.38 -29.07 3.34
N GLY A 182 -22.57 -29.95 2.34
CA GLY A 182 -23.89 -30.21 1.76
C GLY A 182 -24.10 -30.01 0.25
N TYR A 183 -23.10 -29.62 -0.54
CA TYR A 183 -23.26 -29.53 -2.01
C TYR A 183 -22.65 -30.76 -2.70
N TYR A 184 -23.45 -31.80 -2.82
CA TYR A 184 -23.15 -32.99 -3.61
C TYR A 184 -23.52 -32.75 -5.08
N LYS A 185 -22.70 -33.24 -6.00
CA LYS A 185 -23.07 -33.33 -7.41
C LYS A 185 -22.85 -34.75 -7.87
N GLU A 186 -23.83 -35.33 -8.56
CA GLU A 186 -23.60 -36.59 -9.25
C GLU A 186 -22.73 -36.34 -10.48
N VAL A 187 -21.59 -37.01 -10.52
CA VAL A 187 -20.72 -37.09 -11.69
C VAL A 187 -20.54 -38.57 -11.98
N ASN A 188 -21.00 -39.02 -13.16
CA ASN A 188 -20.96 -40.42 -13.59
C ASN A 188 -21.65 -41.42 -12.62
N GLY A 189 -22.73 -41.00 -11.95
CA GLY A 189 -23.47 -41.85 -11.02
C GLY A 189 -22.86 -41.95 -9.62
N GLU A 190 -21.76 -41.25 -9.35
CA GLU A 190 -21.21 -41.11 -8.00
C GLU A 190 -21.50 -39.72 -7.44
N ALA A 191 -22.08 -39.67 -6.24
CA ALA A 191 -22.24 -38.45 -5.47
C ALA A 191 -20.85 -37.96 -5.02
N THR A 192 -20.24 -37.09 -5.81
CA THR A 192 -18.95 -36.49 -5.49
C THR A 192 -19.17 -35.23 -4.67
N GLU A 193 -18.53 -35.18 -3.51
CA GLU A 193 -18.44 -33.95 -2.72
C GLU A 193 -17.65 -32.92 -3.54
N ASN A 194 -18.15 -31.68 -3.63
CA ASN A 194 -17.57 -30.61 -4.47
C ASN A 194 -16.10 -30.25 -4.15
N LEU A 195 -15.46 -30.93 -3.19
CA LEU A 195 -14.03 -30.85 -2.89
C LEU A 195 -13.14 -31.15 -4.11
N GLN A 196 -13.59 -31.97 -5.08
CA GLN A 196 -12.76 -32.34 -6.24
C GLN A 196 -12.38 -31.16 -7.16
N ARG A 197 -13.07 -30.01 -7.09
CA ARG A 197 -12.75 -28.86 -7.97
C ARG A 197 -11.77 -27.85 -7.37
N SER A 198 -11.44 -27.92 -6.09
CA SER A 198 -10.52 -26.95 -5.50
C SER A 198 -9.49 -27.59 -4.58
N LYS A 199 -8.22 -27.33 -4.88
CA LYS A 199 -7.04 -27.86 -4.20
C LYS A 199 -6.78 -27.33 -2.77
N SER A 200 -7.73 -26.65 -2.13
CA SER A 200 -7.51 -25.96 -0.85
C SER A 200 -8.74 -26.03 0.04
N GLU A 201 -8.53 -26.17 1.35
CA GLU A 201 -9.55 -26.18 2.40
C GLU A 201 -10.17 -24.80 2.65
N ASN A 202 -9.50 -23.72 2.22
CA ASN A 202 -9.93 -22.34 2.46
C ASN A 202 -10.47 -21.68 1.19
N ILE A 203 -11.29 -20.65 1.36
CA ILE A 203 -11.79 -19.84 0.24
C ILE A 203 -10.71 -18.88 -0.28
N ARG A 204 -10.77 -18.57 -1.58
CA ARG A 204 -9.99 -17.48 -2.17
C ARG A 204 -10.61 -16.14 -1.78
N ALA A 205 -9.77 -15.13 -1.62
CA ALA A 205 -10.17 -13.75 -1.51
C ALA A 205 -10.78 -13.35 -2.85
N GLY A 206 -12.09 -13.12 -2.88
CA GLY A 206 -12.71 -12.45 -4.03
C GLY A 206 -12.21 -11.00 -4.15
N ASN A 207 -12.87 -10.21 -4.99
CA ASN A 207 -12.60 -8.77 -5.05
C ASN A 207 -13.24 -7.97 -3.90
N VAL A 208 -13.76 -8.62 -2.87
CA VAL A 208 -14.19 -7.99 -1.62
C VAL A 208 -13.45 -8.66 -0.47
N TRP A 209 -12.48 -7.96 0.10
CA TRP A 209 -11.63 -8.46 1.17
C TRP A 209 -12.27 -8.17 2.52
N VAL A 210 -12.77 -9.24 3.15
CA VAL A 210 -13.41 -9.19 4.48
C VAL A 210 -12.53 -9.77 5.60
N ASP A 211 -11.41 -10.39 5.23
CA ASP A 211 -10.50 -11.10 6.13
C ASP A 211 -9.28 -10.26 6.56
N LEU A 212 -9.29 -8.98 6.21
CA LEU A 212 -8.21 -8.03 6.50
C LEU A 212 -8.65 -7.06 7.61
N GLN A 213 -7.76 -6.83 8.54
CA GLN A 213 -7.95 -5.89 9.65
C GLN A 213 -7.21 -4.60 9.31
N GLN A 214 -7.91 -3.46 9.37
CA GLN A 214 -7.26 -2.13 9.32
C GLN A 214 -6.30 -1.96 10.51
N VAL A 215 -5.22 -1.20 10.34
CA VAL A 215 -4.23 -0.99 11.41
C VAL A 215 -4.81 -0.12 12.53
N PHE A 216 -4.65 -0.57 13.76
CA PHE A 216 -5.00 0.18 14.97
C PHE A 216 -3.78 0.37 15.86
N TYR A 217 -3.79 1.40 16.70
CA TYR A 217 -2.69 1.74 17.62
C TYR A 217 -2.22 0.58 18.53
N ARG A 218 -3.11 -0.38 18.82
CA ARG A 218 -2.81 -1.57 19.63
C ARG A 218 -2.21 -2.73 18.84
N MET A 219 -2.12 -2.65 17.52
CA MET A 219 -1.51 -3.70 16.71
C MET A 219 0.00 -3.52 16.67
N GLU A 220 0.75 -4.63 16.69
CA GLU A 220 2.21 -4.60 16.61
C GLU A 220 2.71 -3.82 15.39
N GLU A 221 2.06 -4.02 14.23
CA GLU A 221 2.44 -3.37 12.98
C GLU A 221 2.24 -1.84 12.97
N ASN A 222 1.61 -1.25 13.99
CA ASN A 222 1.33 0.18 14.03
C ASN A 222 2.63 1.00 14.09
N VAL A 223 2.69 2.02 13.23
CA VAL A 223 3.75 3.03 13.23
C VAL A 223 3.14 4.34 13.69
N SER A 224 3.37 4.73 14.94
CA SER A 224 2.82 6.00 15.45
C SER A 224 3.41 7.21 14.71
N GLY A 225 2.63 8.28 14.60
CA GLY A 225 2.95 9.45 13.78
C GLY A 225 2.52 9.35 12.31
N CYS A 226 2.38 8.14 11.76
CA CYS A 226 1.86 7.89 10.42
C CYS A 226 0.33 7.87 10.42
N TYR A 227 -0.31 8.44 9.38
CA TYR A 227 -1.77 8.45 9.23
C TYR A 227 -2.23 7.47 8.15
N ALA A 228 -3.41 6.86 8.31
CA ALA A 228 -3.99 5.98 7.28
C ALA A 228 -3.08 4.82 6.78
N GLN A 229 -2.16 4.32 7.62
CA GLN A 229 -1.28 3.19 7.31
C GLN A 229 -2.08 1.99 6.76
N LYS A 230 -1.67 1.47 5.60
CA LYS A 230 -2.23 0.23 5.04
C LYS A 230 -1.74 -1.00 5.84
N PRO A 231 -2.60 -2.01 6.08
CA PRO A 231 -2.21 -3.24 6.77
C PRO A 231 -1.21 -4.05 5.95
N ILE A 232 -0.20 -4.62 6.61
CA ILE A 232 0.82 -5.44 5.95
C ILE A 232 0.19 -6.59 5.15
N LYS A 233 -0.85 -7.23 5.70
CA LYS A 233 -1.54 -8.38 5.09
C LYS A 233 -2.21 -8.02 3.75
N SER A 234 -2.63 -6.75 3.59
CA SER A 234 -3.21 -6.29 2.33
C SER A 234 -2.14 -6.17 1.23
N ILE A 235 -0.97 -5.63 1.57
CA ILE A 235 0.15 -5.45 0.65
C ILE A 235 0.83 -6.78 0.34
N ASP A 236 0.94 -7.64 1.35
CA ASP A 236 1.48 -9.01 1.23
C ASP A 236 0.70 -9.84 0.21
N ARG A 237 -0.64 -9.81 0.30
CA ARG A 237 -1.52 -10.44 -0.69
C ARG A 237 -1.25 -9.93 -2.11
N ILE A 238 -1.09 -8.61 -2.27
CA ILE A 238 -0.83 -7.98 -3.59
C ILE A 238 0.53 -8.43 -4.13
N ILE A 239 1.59 -8.32 -3.34
CA ILE A 239 2.96 -8.66 -3.74
C ILE A 239 3.06 -10.14 -4.11
N GLN A 240 2.51 -11.03 -3.29
CA GLN A 240 2.55 -12.47 -3.54
C GLN A 240 1.71 -12.88 -4.76
N ALA A 241 0.59 -12.21 -5.02
CA ALA A 241 -0.25 -12.50 -6.17
C ALA A 241 0.41 -12.04 -7.48
N SER A 242 1.00 -10.84 -7.51
CA SER A 242 1.27 -10.17 -8.79
C SER A 242 2.76 -9.87 -9.05
N SER A 243 3.67 -10.53 -8.32
CA SER A 243 5.13 -10.47 -8.55
C SER A 243 5.82 -11.79 -8.19
N ALA A 244 7.04 -12.01 -8.68
CA ALA A 244 7.90 -13.12 -8.29
C ALA A 244 9.02 -12.67 -7.31
N PRO A 245 9.62 -13.58 -6.52
CA PRO A 245 10.83 -13.26 -5.76
C PRO A 245 11.91 -12.64 -6.66
N ARG A 246 12.66 -11.68 -6.12
CA ARG A 246 13.68 -10.85 -6.78
C ARG A 246 13.17 -9.77 -7.74
N ASP A 247 11.88 -9.76 -8.05
CA ASP A 247 11.27 -8.65 -8.79
C ASP A 247 11.44 -7.32 -8.06
N VAL A 248 11.42 -6.23 -8.83
CA VAL A 248 11.35 -4.86 -8.31
C VAL A 248 9.89 -4.44 -8.21
N VAL A 249 9.50 -4.00 -7.02
CA VAL A 249 8.20 -3.39 -6.71
C VAL A 249 8.40 -1.90 -6.47
N VAL A 250 7.55 -1.05 -7.06
CA VAL A 250 7.59 0.41 -6.82
C VAL A 250 6.40 0.89 -6.01
N ASP A 251 6.66 1.85 -5.12
CA ASP A 251 5.66 2.59 -4.37
C ASP A 251 6.12 4.04 -4.23
N PHE A 252 5.44 4.98 -4.88
CA PHE A 252 5.85 6.38 -4.85
C PHE A 252 5.23 7.19 -3.70
N PHE A 253 4.55 6.53 -2.77
CA PHE A 253 3.89 7.12 -1.62
C PHE A 253 4.22 6.32 -0.36
N ALA A 254 5.52 6.19 -0.07
CA ALA A 254 6.07 5.25 0.92
C ALA A 254 5.41 5.36 2.30
N HIS A 255 5.21 6.59 2.78
CA HIS A 255 4.60 6.91 4.06
C HIS A 255 5.18 6.09 5.23
N SER A 256 4.46 5.08 5.73
CA SER A 256 4.90 4.20 6.83
C SER A 256 5.82 3.06 6.38
N GLY A 257 6.17 2.97 5.09
CA GLY A 257 7.02 1.93 4.52
C GLY A 257 6.39 0.54 4.47
N THR A 258 5.06 0.42 4.37
CA THR A 258 4.39 -0.89 4.38
C THR A 258 4.77 -1.72 3.15
N THR A 259 4.86 -1.10 1.96
CA THR A 259 5.30 -1.79 0.73
C THR A 259 6.75 -2.22 0.80
N LEU A 260 7.63 -1.37 1.33
CA LEU A 260 9.04 -1.69 1.57
C LEU A 260 9.18 -2.92 2.47
N LEU A 261 8.49 -2.92 3.62
CA LEU A 261 8.54 -4.02 4.58
C LEU A 261 7.97 -5.32 4.00
N SER A 262 6.84 -5.26 3.29
CA SER A 262 6.24 -6.44 2.66
C SER A 262 7.12 -7.01 1.55
N ALA A 263 7.78 -6.15 0.77
CA ALA A 263 8.74 -6.60 -0.24
C ALA A 263 9.94 -7.33 0.38
N GLU A 264 10.51 -6.81 1.47
CA GLU A 264 11.58 -7.46 2.25
C GLU A 264 11.14 -8.87 2.71
N MET A 265 9.98 -8.96 3.38
CA MET A 265 9.43 -10.24 3.88
C MET A 265 9.23 -11.26 2.76
N ASN A 266 8.93 -10.79 1.55
CA ASN A 266 8.69 -11.62 0.38
C ASN A 266 9.90 -11.77 -0.54
N ARG A 267 11.10 -11.29 -0.16
CA ARG A 267 12.31 -11.39 -1.00
C ARG A 267 12.16 -10.69 -2.36
N ARG A 268 11.47 -9.55 -2.40
CA ARG A 268 11.42 -8.62 -3.54
C ARG A 268 12.31 -7.42 -3.23
N ARG A 269 12.77 -6.71 -4.26
CA ARG A 269 13.38 -5.40 -4.09
C ARG A 269 12.27 -4.35 -4.16
N CYS A 270 12.38 -3.31 -3.35
CA CYS A 270 11.41 -2.22 -3.33
C CYS A 270 12.12 -0.90 -3.55
N PHE A 271 11.71 -0.19 -4.58
CA PHE A 271 12.17 1.16 -4.87
C PHE A 271 11.01 2.09 -4.57
N THR A 272 11.12 2.80 -3.45
CA THR A 272 10.04 3.62 -2.92
C THR A 272 10.48 5.06 -2.71
N MET A 273 9.54 5.99 -2.70
CA MET A 273 9.80 7.39 -2.39
C MET A 273 8.67 8.00 -1.58
N ASP A 274 8.99 9.08 -0.89
CA ASP A 274 8.01 10.00 -0.31
C ASP A 274 8.53 11.43 -0.50
N ILE A 275 7.64 12.40 -0.66
CA ILE A 275 8.05 13.81 -0.76
C ILE A 275 8.56 14.34 0.60
N ASP A 276 8.15 13.69 1.69
CA ASP A 276 8.47 14.08 3.05
C ASP A 276 9.67 13.30 3.60
N PRO A 277 10.76 13.97 3.98
CA PRO A 277 11.94 13.30 4.54
C PRO A 277 11.63 12.54 5.84
N LEU A 278 10.61 12.94 6.62
CA LEU A 278 10.21 12.21 7.82
C LEU A 278 9.63 10.84 7.51
N PHE A 279 8.77 10.75 6.49
CA PHE A 279 8.20 9.47 6.08
C PHE A 279 9.25 8.57 5.41
N CYS A 280 10.19 9.16 4.66
CA CYS A 280 11.37 8.44 4.19
C CYS A 280 12.16 7.82 5.35
N GLU A 281 12.49 8.62 6.38
CA GLU A 281 13.25 8.14 7.54
C GLU A 281 12.49 7.06 8.31
N ILE A 282 11.18 7.23 8.50
CA ILE A 282 10.33 6.23 9.16
C ILE A 282 10.34 4.90 8.38
N ALA A 283 10.20 4.94 7.05
CA ALA A 283 10.23 3.75 6.23
C ALA A 283 11.56 2.99 6.37
N ILE A 284 12.70 3.70 6.33
CA ILE A 284 14.02 3.08 6.50
C ILE A 284 14.17 2.50 7.92
N ARG A 285 13.83 3.28 8.95
CA ARG A 285 13.90 2.81 10.34
C ARG A 285 13.00 1.62 10.60
N ARG A 286 11.85 1.52 9.91
CA ARG A 286 10.93 0.38 10.04
C ARG A 286 11.52 -0.89 9.46
N LEU A 287 12.18 -0.80 8.30
CA LEU A 287 12.91 -1.91 7.71
C LEU A 287 14.04 -2.38 8.65
N GLU A 288 14.85 -1.45 9.16
CA GLU A 288 15.94 -1.76 10.09
C GLU A 288 15.42 -2.36 11.41
N HIS A 289 14.31 -1.81 11.92
CA HIS A 289 13.65 -2.33 13.11
C HIS A 289 13.22 -3.79 12.91
N PHE A 290 12.47 -4.08 11.85
CA PHE A 290 12.03 -5.43 11.52
C PHE A 290 13.21 -6.41 11.41
N ARG A 291 14.31 -6.03 10.73
CA ARG A 291 15.50 -6.89 10.62
C ARG A 291 16.14 -7.18 11.98
N SER A 292 16.11 -6.21 12.89
CA SER A 292 16.73 -6.35 14.23
C SER A 292 15.85 -7.06 15.26
N THR A 293 14.53 -6.96 15.15
CA THR A 293 13.59 -7.42 16.20
C THR A 293 12.57 -8.46 15.72
N GLY A 294 12.35 -8.57 14.42
CA GLY A 294 11.24 -9.31 13.82
C GLY A 294 9.88 -8.60 13.92
N CYS A 295 9.78 -7.44 14.58
CA CYS A 295 8.52 -6.73 14.77
C CYS A 295 8.13 -5.90 13.55
N LEU A 296 6.84 -5.88 13.23
CA LEU A 296 6.32 -5.19 12.04
C LEU A 296 6.12 -3.67 12.21
N GLY A 297 6.24 -3.18 13.43
CA GLY A 297 6.04 -1.80 13.84
C GLY A 297 6.39 -1.64 15.31
N TRP A 298 5.97 -0.52 15.92
CA TRP A 298 6.30 -0.18 17.30
C TRP A 298 5.10 -0.25 18.25
N GLN A 299 3.90 -0.57 17.74
CA GLN A 299 2.64 -0.49 18.49
C GLN A 299 2.45 0.88 19.16
N ASN A 300 2.75 0.99 20.45
CA ASN A 300 2.65 2.21 21.27
C ASN A 300 3.98 2.97 21.43
N GLY A 301 5.04 2.50 20.77
CA GLY A 301 6.32 3.19 20.63
C GLY A 301 6.40 4.03 19.34
N HIS A 302 7.60 4.44 18.96
CA HIS A 302 7.84 5.19 17.71
C HIS A 302 9.25 5.03 17.13
N ALA A 303 9.40 5.43 15.86
CA ALA A 303 10.67 5.31 15.12
C ALA A 303 11.82 6.19 15.68
N PHE A 304 11.52 7.19 16.52
CA PHE A 304 12.49 8.18 17.02
C PHE A 304 12.73 8.05 18.53
N GLU A 305 12.47 6.88 19.13
CA GLU A 305 12.56 6.69 20.59
C GLU A 305 13.95 6.94 21.19
N LYS A 306 15.01 6.90 20.39
CA LYS A 306 16.38 7.15 20.86
C LYS A 306 16.68 8.65 20.95
N GLU A 307 16.08 9.43 20.06
CA GLU A 307 16.37 10.85 19.88
C GLU A 307 15.32 11.77 20.49
N TYR A 308 14.09 11.28 20.63
CA TYR A 308 12.95 12.08 21.07
C TYR A 308 12.15 11.32 22.14
N THR A 309 11.95 11.98 23.28
CA THR A 309 10.97 11.56 24.29
C THR A 309 9.83 12.56 24.24
N SER A 310 8.59 12.12 24.05
CA SER A 310 7.47 13.06 24.02
C SER A 310 7.35 13.71 25.40
N PRO A 311 7.16 15.04 25.47
CA PRO A 311 6.79 15.68 26.72
C PRO A 311 5.49 15.03 27.23
N LYS A 312 5.48 14.63 28.50
CA LYS A 312 4.31 14.06 29.17
C LYS A 312 3.16 15.06 29.23
#